data_AF-A0AAJ2SNI0-F1
#
_entry.id   AF-A0AAJ2SNI0-F1
#
_cell.length_a   1.000
_cell.length_b   1.000
_cell.length_c   1.000
_cell.angle_alpha   90.00
_cell.angle_beta   90.00
_cell.angle_gamma   90.00
#
_symmetry.space_group_name_H-M   'P 1'
#
loop_
_entity.id
_entity.type
_entity.pdbx_description
1 polymer ?
#
loop_
_entity_poly.entity_id
_entity_poly.type
_entity_poly.pdbx_seq_one_letter_code
_entity_poly.pdbx_strand_id
1 'polypeptide(L)' 'MTYQPKGGMCRTCTHAHRNCSHLPFSTMPVLARDTQIVIVRCTDFQRWR' A
#
# COMPACT_ATOMS: atom_id res chain seq x y z
N MET A 1 -4.07 -0.74 -15.11
CA MET A 1 -4.17 -0.01 -13.83
C MET A 1 -3.13 -0.56 -12.87
N THR A 2 -2.37 0.30 -12.22
CA THR A 2 -1.34 -0.07 -11.24
C THR A 2 -1.88 0.16 -9.83
N TYR A 3 -1.79 -0.85 -8.97
CA TYR A 3 -2.20 -0.76 -7.56
C TYR A 3 -0.98 -0.52 -6.69
N GLN A 4 -1.01 0.54 -5.88
CA GLN A 4 0.08 0.85 -4.95
C GLN A 4 -0.46 1.17 -3.57
N PRO A 5 0.26 0.80 -2.50
CA PRO A 5 -0.12 1.21 -1.16
C PRO A 5 0.06 2.73 -0.99
N LYS A 6 -0.74 3.34 -0.11
CA LYS A 6 -0.55 4.76 0.27
C LYS A 6 0.86 4.96 0.85
N GLY A 7 1.68 5.79 0.18
CA GLY A 7 3.09 6.01 0.55
C GLY A 7 3.30 6.43 2.00
N GLY A 8 2.44 7.28 2.56
CA GLY A 8 2.50 7.66 3.98
C GLY A 8 2.29 6.49 4.97
N MET A 9 1.47 5.50 4.61
CA MET A 9 1.36 4.27 5.39
C MET A 9 2.62 3.42 5.26
N CYS A 10 3.16 3.27 4.04
CA CYS A 10 4.39 2.53 3.81
C CYS A 10 5.57 3.11 4.62
N ARG A 11 5.75 4.43 4.60
CA ARG A 11 6.83 5.14 5.31
C ARG A 11 6.78 4.98 6.83
N THR A 12 5.60 4.77 7.41
CA THR A 12 5.41 4.64 8.87
C THR A 12 5.18 3.19 9.31
N CYS A 13 5.38 2.24 8.38
CA CYS A 13 5.24 0.82 8.65
C CYS A 13 6.49 0.27 9.35
N THR A 14 6.34 -0.71 10.24
CA THR A 14 7.45 -1.52 10.76
C THR A 14 8.26 -2.20 9.64
N HIS A 15 7.65 -2.38 8.47
CA HIS A 15 8.24 -3.00 7.28
C HIS A 15 8.64 -1.99 6.20
N ALA A 16 8.89 -0.71 6.53
CA ALA A 16 9.14 0.35 5.55
C ALA A 16 10.24 0.06 4.52
N HIS A 17 11.20 -0.82 4.84
CA HIS A 17 12.32 -1.21 3.97
C HIS A 17 12.17 -2.60 3.33
N ARG A 18 11.05 -3.31 3.56
CA ARG A 18 10.79 -4.63 2.99
C ARG A 18 10.29 -4.52 1.55
N ASN A 19 10.69 -5.47 0.70
CA ASN A 19 10.04 -5.66 -0.61
C ASN A 19 8.65 -6.30 -0.43
N CYS A 20 7.60 -5.49 -0.59
CA CYS A 20 6.20 -5.90 -0.43
C CYS A 20 5.50 -6.23 -1.77
N SER A 21 6.24 -6.33 -2.89
CA SER A 21 5.64 -6.58 -4.22
C SER A 21 4.97 -7.95 -4.37
N HIS A 22 5.15 -8.87 -3.42
CA HIS A 22 4.46 -10.15 -3.36
C HIS A 22 3.02 -10.04 -2.82
N LEU A 23 2.64 -8.91 -2.21
CA LEU A 23 1.31 -8.72 -1.63
C LEU A 23 0.26 -8.45 -2.73
N PRO A 24 -0.98 -8.92 -2.57
CA PRO A 24 -2.03 -8.76 -3.56
C PRO A 24 -2.67 -7.36 -3.50
N PHE A 25 -1.94 -6.30 -3.88
CA PHE A 25 -2.44 -4.92 -3.78
C PHE A 25 -3.77 -4.68 -4.53
N SER A 26 -4.06 -5.46 -5.58
CA SER A 26 -5.30 -5.36 -6.35
C SER A 26 -6.56 -5.75 -5.56
N THR A 27 -6.43 -6.52 -4.48
CA THR A 27 -7.57 -6.96 -3.64
C THR A 27 -7.75 -6.10 -2.40
N MET A 28 -6.89 -5.12 -2.18
CA MET A 28 -6.91 -4.29 -0.96
C MET A 28 -7.90 -3.12 -1.07
N PRO A 29 -8.41 -2.58 0.06
CA PRO A 29 -9.37 -1.48 0.06
C PRO A 29 -8.83 -0.24 -0.67
N VAL A 30 -9.61 0.26 -1.63
CA VAL A 30 -9.24 1.45 -2.41
C VAL A 30 -9.44 2.72 -1.59
N LEU A 31 -8.43 3.59 -1.57
CA LEU A 31 -8.46 4.90 -0.92
C LEU A 31 -8.64 6.05 -1.94
N ALA A 32 -8.03 5.93 -3.11
CA ALA A 32 -8.14 6.90 -4.19
C ALA A 32 -7.90 6.24 -5.55
N ARG A 33 -8.45 6.83 -6.60
CA ARG A 33 -8.26 6.41 -7.99
C ARG A 33 -7.84 7.62 -8.81
N ASP A 34 -6.85 7.40 -9.66
CA ASP A 34 -6.43 8.29 -10.74
C ASP A 34 -6.48 7.51 -12.07
N THR A 35 -6.21 8.14 -13.21
CA THR A 35 -6.39 7.54 -14.55
C THR A 35 -5.69 6.19 -14.70
N GLN A 36 -4.48 6.04 -14.14
CA GLN A 36 -3.70 4.81 -14.26
C GLN A 36 -3.35 4.15 -12.91
N ILE A 37 -3.50 4.88 -11.80
CA ILE A 37 -3.05 4.43 -10.48
C ILE A 37 -4.22 4.33 -9.51
N VAL A 38 -4.28 3.20 -8.79
CA VAL A 38 -5.20 2.96 -7.69
C VAL A 38 -4.40 2.94 -6.39
N ILE A 39 -4.65 3.90 -5.51
CA ILE A 39 -4.04 3.94 -4.19
C ILE A 39 -4.88 3.09 -3.24
N VAL A 40 -4.26 2.09 -2.61
CA VAL A 40 -4.92 1.17 -1.67
C VAL A 40 -4.41 1.32 -0.24
N ARG A 41 -5.25 0.90 0.71
CA ARG A 41 -4.87 0.71 2.11
C ARG A 41 -4.19 -0.66 2.24
N CYS A 42 -2.90 -0.67 2.57
CA CYS A 42 -2.18 -1.92 2.81
C CYS A 42 -2.79 -2.68 4.00
N THR A 43 -3.13 -3.96 3.82
CA THR A 43 -3.68 -4.83 4.89
C THR A 43 -2.61 -5.37 5.83
N ASP A 44 -1.36 -5.49 5.35
CA ASP A 44 -0.18 -5.88 6.13
C ASP A 44 0.48 -4.69 6.86
N PHE A 45 -0.15 -3.51 6.82
CA PHE A 45 0.39 -2.33 7.49
C PHE A 45 0.41 -2.52 9.01
N GLN A 46 1.59 -2.33 9.60
CA GLN A 46 1.79 -2.27 11.04
C GLN A 46 2.51 -0.96 11.38
N ARG A 47 1.89 -0.11 12.20
CA ARG A 47 2.50 1.16 12.60
C ARG A 47 3.69 0.91 13.53
N TRP A 48 4.85 1.47 13.20
CA TRP A 48 5.99 1.53 14.13
C TRP A 48 5.65 2.48 15.29
N ARG A 49 5.93 2.05 16.53
CA ARG A 49 5.56 2.75 17.76
C ARG A 49 6.62 3.76 18.16
#